data_AF-A0AA43XLA3-F1
#
_entry.id   AF-A0AA43XLA3-F1
#
_cell.length_a   1.000
_cell.length_b   1.000
_cell.length_c   1.000
_cell.angle_alpha   90.00
_cell.angle_beta   90.00
_cell.angle_gamma   90.00
#
_symmetry.space_group_name_H-M   'P 1'
#
loop_
_entity.id
_entity.type
_entity.pdbx_description
1 polymer ?
#
loop_
_entity_poly.entity_id
_entity_poly.type
_entity_poly.pdbx_seq_one_letter_code
_entity_poly.pdbx_strand_id
1 'polypeptide(L)'
;MEHLYEKVAYLRGLAEGMELKESSKEGKVLLQIIETLEEFTDAIVELDENQLELTDYVETLDEDLEDVEDELYEEELDSLEIQCPECKEVLFIDDEDLLDDENIQCPECNEEVEIEESKEN
;
A
#
# COMPACT_ATOMS: atom_id res chain seq x y z
N MET A 1 -18.26 8.05 -10.53
CA MET A 1 -18.18 9.53 -10.57
C MET A 1 -19.28 10.24 -11.39
N GLU A 2 -20.10 9.50 -12.15
CA GLU A 2 -21.17 10.06 -13.02
C GLU A 2 -22.10 11.07 -12.34
N HIS A 3 -22.37 10.90 -11.04
CA HIS A 3 -23.25 11.80 -10.29
C HIS A 3 -22.76 13.24 -10.15
N LEU A 4 -21.45 13.51 -10.31
CA LEU A 4 -20.95 14.89 -10.24
C LEU A 4 -21.23 15.61 -11.57
N TYR A 5 -20.94 14.95 -12.69
CA TYR A 5 -21.23 15.45 -14.03
C TYR A 5 -22.72 15.70 -14.23
N GLU A 6 -23.58 14.76 -13.82
CA GLU A 6 -25.04 14.92 -13.86
C GLU A 6 -25.52 16.16 -13.08
N LYS A 7 -24.94 16.40 -11.90
CA LYS A 7 -25.30 17.56 -11.06
C LYS A 7 -24.86 18.87 -11.68
N VAL A 8 -23.65 18.94 -12.23
CA VAL A 8 -23.14 20.15 -12.88
C VAL A 8 -23.90 20.44 -14.18
N ALA A 9 -24.19 19.41 -14.98
CA ALA A 9 -25.05 19.52 -16.16
C ALA A 9 -26.47 19.98 -15.81
N TYR A 10 -27.03 19.49 -14.69
CA TYR A 10 -28.32 19.97 -14.19
C TYR A 10 -28.28 21.46 -13.78
N LEU A 11 -27.20 21.91 -13.11
CA LEU A 11 -27.01 23.33 -12.77
C LEU A 11 -26.90 24.21 -14.02
N ARG A 12 -26.20 23.74 -15.05
CA ARG A 12 -26.11 24.41 -16.36
C ARG A 12 -27.49 24.55 -17.00
N GLY A 13 -28.26 23.46 -17.06
CA GLY A 13 -29.62 23.48 -17.59
C GLY A 13 -30.57 24.38 -16.81
N LEU A 14 -30.44 24.44 -15.48
CA LEU A 14 -31.19 25.38 -14.64
C LEU A 14 -30.82 26.83 -14.94
N ALA A 15 -29.53 27.13 -15.08
CA ALA A 15 -29.03 28.47 -15.40
C ALA A 15 -29.57 28.97 -16.75
N GLU A 16 -29.60 28.09 -17.75
CA GLU A 16 -30.20 28.35 -19.06
C GLU A 16 -31.72 28.57 -18.95
N GLY A 17 -32.44 27.70 -18.24
CA GLY A 17 -33.89 27.80 -18.07
C GLY A 17 -34.36 29.01 -17.25
N MET A 18 -33.49 29.55 -16.39
CA MET A 18 -33.74 30.78 -15.64
C MET A 18 -33.41 32.06 -16.43
N GLU A 19 -32.93 31.92 -17.67
CA GLU A 19 -32.49 33.03 -18.52
C GLU A 19 -31.47 33.94 -17.80
N LEU A 20 -30.51 33.35 -17.09
CA LEU A 20 -29.47 34.11 -16.40
C LEU A 20 -28.71 34.99 -17.39
N LYS A 21 -28.88 36.30 -17.26
CA LYS A 21 -28.25 37.27 -18.15
C LYS A 21 -26.78 37.42 -17.77
N GLU A 22 -25.88 37.12 -18.70
CA GLU A 22 -24.45 37.47 -18.57
C GLU A 22 -24.20 38.96 -18.31
N SER A 23 -25.17 39.82 -18.67
CA SER A 23 -25.10 41.25 -18.43
C SER A 23 -25.38 41.66 -16.98
N SER A 24 -26.00 40.79 -16.16
CA SER A 24 -26.17 41.08 -14.73
C SER A 24 -24.92 40.65 -13.96
N LYS A 25 -24.59 41.37 -12.88
CA LYS A 25 -23.41 41.05 -12.07
C LYS A 25 -23.52 39.66 -11.46
N GLU A 26 -24.72 39.33 -11.00
CA GLU A 26 -25.06 38.06 -10.36
C GLU A 26 -25.05 36.92 -11.40
N GLY A 27 -25.62 37.14 -12.59
CA GLY A 27 -25.64 36.13 -13.67
C GLY A 27 -24.23 35.79 -14.15
N LYS A 28 -23.38 36.82 -14.32
CA LYS A 28 -21.97 36.60 -14.67
C LYS A 28 -21.23 35.77 -13.63
N VAL A 29 -21.43 36.03 -12.34
CA VAL A 29 -20.77 35.25 -11.28
C VAL A 29 -21.29 33.81 -11.26
N LEU A 30 -22.60 33.61 -11.35
CA LEU A 30 -23.19 32.26 -11.31
C LEU A 30 -22.78 31.40 -12.50
N LEU A 31 -22.76 31.96 -13.72
CA LEU A 31 -22.32 31.23 -14.91
C LEU A 31 -20.84 30.83 -14.80
N GLN A 32 -19.98 31.73 -14.34
CA GLN A 32 -18.56 31.42 -14.11
C GLN A 32 -18.37 30.35 -13.03
N ILE A 33 -19.17 30.35 -11.97
CA ILE A 33 -19.14 29.27 -10.96
C ILE A 33 -19.49 27.92 -11.61
N ILE A 34 -20.51 27.88 -12.47
CA ILE A 34 -20.91 26.65 -13.14
C ILE A 34 -19.81 26.17 -14.09
N GLU A 35 -19.20 27.06 -14.88
CA GLU A 35 -18.04 26.74 -15.73
C GLU A 35 -16.87 26.16 -14.91
N THR A 36 -16.51 26.80 -13.80
CA THR A 36 -15.45 26.27 -12.92
C THR A 36 -15.81 24.90 -12.32
N LEU A 37 -17.08 24.65 -12.02
CA LEU A 37 -17.54 23.33 -11.54
C LEU A 37 -17.46 22.25 -12.63
N GLU A 38 -17.63 22.62 -13.90
CA GLU A 38 -17.39 21.71 -15.04
C GLU A 38 -15.91 21.34 -15.14
N GLU A 39 -15.02 22.34 -15.10
CA GLU A 39 -13.57 22.11 -15.11
C GLU A 39 -13.11 21.24 -13.93
N PHE A 40 -13.68 21.46 -12.73
CA PHE A 40 -13.40 20.58 -11.59
C PHE A 40 -13.93 19.17 -11.80
N THR A 41 -15.07 19.00 -12.45
CA THR A 41 -15.60 17.67 -12.71
C THR A 41 -14.66 16.91 -13.63
N ASP A 42 -14.20 17.54 -14.72
CA ASP A 42 -13.27 16.94 -15.66
C ASP A 42 -11.93 16.58 -14.98
N ALA A 43 -11.38 17.49 -14.17
CA ALA A 43 -10.13 17.24 -13.44
C ALA A 43 -10.25 16.10 -12.42
N ILE A 44 -11.40 15.94 -11.75
CA ILE A 44 -11.60 14.83 -10.81
C ILE A 44 -11.71 13.50 -11.57
N VAL A 45 -12.37 13.48 -12.74
CA VAL A 45 -12.43 12.28 -13.60
C VAL A 45 -11.03 11.82 -13.98
N GLU A 46 -10.20 12.74 -14.48
CA GLU A 46 -8.80 12.45 -14.81
C GLU A 46 -7.99 11.95 -13.60
N LEU A 47 -8.23 12.52 -12.40
CA LEU A 47 -7.56 12.07 -11.18
C LEU A 47 -7.92 10.64 -10.77
N ASP A 48 -9.17 10.23 -10.93
CA ASP A 48 -9.64 8.87 -10.61
C ASP A 48 -9.10 7.85 -11.60
N GLU A 49 -9.03 8.19 -12.89
CA GLU A 49 -8.38 7.36 -13.90
C GLU A 49 -6.89 7.14 -13.56
N ASN A 50 -6.17 8.22 -13.25
CA ASN A 50 -4.78 8.12 -12.79
C ASN A 50 -4.63 7.32 -11.49
N GLN A 51 -5.60 7.42 -10.57
CA GLN A 51 -5.58 6.65 -9.32
C GLN A 51 -5.75 5.14 -9.57
N LEU A 52 -6.63 4.78 -10.50
CA LEU A 52 -6.81 3.38 -10.91
C LEU A 52 -5.50 2.84 -11.50
N GLU A 53 -4.85 3.57 -12.40
CA GLU A 53 -3.56 3.18 -12.96
C GLU A 53 -2.47 3.01 -11.89
N LEU A 54 -2.43 3.90 -10.87
CA LEU A 54 -1.50 3.76 -9.76
C LEU A 54 -1.82 2.55 -8.88
N THR A 55 -3.09 2.19 -8.75
CA THR A 55 -3.50 1.01 -7.99
C THR A 55 -2.99 -0.25 -8.67
N ASP A 56 -3.20 -0.38 -9.98
CA ASP A 56 -2.70 -1.50 -10.78
C ASP A 56 -1.17 -1.60 -10.70
N TYR A 57 -0.46 -0.46 -10.73
CA TYR A 57 0.99 -0.44 -10.60
C TYR A 57 1.46 -0.89 -9.21
N VAL A 58 0.76 -0.51 -8.14
CA VAL A 58 1.07 -0.95 -6.78
C VAL A 58 0.80 -2.46 -6.62
N GLU A 59 -0.30 -2.97 -7.18
CA GLU A 59 -0.59 -4.41 -7.18
C GLU A 59 0.52 -5.18 -7.90
N THR A 60 1.00 -4.67 -9.04
CA THR A 60 2.14 -5.29 -9.75
C THR A 60 3.41 -5.29 -8.91
N LEU A 61 3.70 -4.20 -8.19
CA LEU A 61 4.87 -4.14 -7.31
C LEU A 61 4.76 -5.07 -6.10
N ASP A 62 3.54 -5.31 -5.61
CA ASP A 62 3.26 -6.24 -4.52
C ASP A 62 3.54 -7.68 -4.98
N GLU A 63 3.05 -8.06 -6.17
CA GLU A 63 3.35 -9.35 -6.81
C GLU A 63 4.86 -9.54 -7.05
N ASP A 64 5.54 -8.52 -7.61
CA ASP A 64 6.99 -8.56 -7.83
C ASP A 64 7.78 -8.69 -6.50
N LEU A 65 7.25 -8.14 -5.40
CA LEU A 65 7.88 -8.24 -4.09
C LEU A 65 7.64 -9.62 -3.45
N GLU A 66 6.46 -10.20 -3.61
CA GLU A 66 6.16 -11.57 -3.19
C GLU A 66 7.14 -12.57 -3.82
N ASP A 67 7.43 -12.44 -5.12
CA ASP A 67 8.44 -13.28 -5.80
C ASP A 67 9.84 -13.16 -5.18
N VAL A 68 10.24 -11.96 -4.75
CA VAL A 68 11.54 -11.71 -4.10
C VAL A 68 11.55 -12.23 -2.66
N GLU A 69 10.44 -12.06 -1.95
CA GLU A 69 10.25 -12.61 -0.61
C GLU A 69 10.34 -14.12 -0.64
N ASP A 70 9.69 -14.79 -1.59
CA ASP A 70 9.80 -16.23 -1.78
C ASP A 70 11.26 -16.65 -2.07
N GLU A 71 11.98 -15.97 -2.98
CA GLU A 71 13.39 -16.30 -3.26
C GLU A 71 14.32 -16.12 -2.04
N LEU A 72 14.05 -15.16 -1.17
CA LEU A 72 14.86 -14.89 0.03
C LEU A 72 14.47 -15.76 1.22
N TYR A 73 13.17 -15.95 1.46
CA TYR A 73 12.66 -16.68 2.62
C TYR A 73 12.56 -18.19 2.40
N GLU A 74 12.55 -18.68 1.16
CA GLU A 74 12.73 -20.12 0.88
C GLU A 74 14.13 -20.62 1.28
N GLU A 75 15.15 -19.74 1.36
CA GLU A 75 16.49 -20.08 1.90
C GLU A 75 16.62 -19.88 3.42
N GLU A 76 15.76 -19.05 4.06
CA GLU A 76 15.81 -18.76 5.51
C GLU A 76 14.80 -19.58 6.35
N LEU A 77 13.83 -20.27 5.74
CA LEU A 77 12.86 -21.14 6.43
C LEU A 77 13.48 -22.41 7.04
N ASP A 78 14.69 -22.75 6.62
CA ASP A 78 15.52 -23.78 7.24
C ASP A 78 16.44 -23.19 8.33
N SER A 79 16.18 -21.98 8.84
CA SER A 79 16.96 -21.37 9.92
C SER A 79 16.12 -21.00 11.14
N LEU A 80 16.59 -21.39 12.32
CA LEU A 80 15.95 -21.19 13.61
C LEU A 80 16.46 -19.88 14.25
N GLU A 81 15.55 -18.93 14.50
CA GLU A 81 15.87 -17.71 15.26
C GLU A 81 15.81 -17.98 16.78
N ILE A 82 16.96 -17.94 17.45
CA ILE A 82 17.03 -18.04 18.92
C ILE A 82 17.70 -16.81 19.52
N GLN A 83 17.08 -16.26 20.57
CA GLN A 83 17.73 -15.24 21.39
C GLN A 83 18.60 -15.89 22.48
N CYS A 84 19.90 -15.54 22.50
CA CYS A 84 20.81 -15.98 23.56
C CYS A 84 20.32 -15.51 24.94
N PRO A 85 20.15 -16.40 25.94
CA PRO A 85 19.62 -16.01 27.25
C PRO A 85 20.56 -15.09 28.05
N GLU A 86 21.87 -15.15 27.79
CA GLU A 86 22.87 -14.41 28.55
C GLU A 86 23.11 -12.99 27.98
N CYS A 87 23.38 -12.88 26.67
CA CYS A 87 23.70 -11.60 26.04
C CYS A 87 22.56 -10.97 25.24
N LYS A 88 21.46 -11.72 25.00
CA LYS A 88 20.28 -11.31 24.23
C LYS A 88 20.52 -11.07 22.74
N GLU A 89 21.68 -11.47 22.24
CA GLU A 89 21.96 -11.46 20.80
C GLU A 89 21.05 -12.48 20.10
N VAL A 90 20.56 -12.09 18.92
CA VAL A 90 19.72 -12.95 18.07
C VAL A 90 20.64 -13.78 17.20
N LEU A 91 20.48 -15.10 17.29
CA LEU A 91 21.23 -16.10 16.54
C LEU A 91 20.32 -16.64 15.44
N PHE A 92 20.88 -16.77 14.24
CA PHE A 92 20.29 -17.48 13.12
C PHE A 92 21.06 -18.78 12.98
N ILE A 93 20.37 -19.91 13.16
CA ILE A 93 20.97 -21.25 13.19
C ILE A 93 20.35 -22.05 12.06
N ASP A 94 21.14 -22.47 11.08
CA ASP A 94 20.64 -23.25 9.95
C ASP A 94 20.32 -24.70 10.38
N ASP A 95 19.39 -25.36 9.70
CA ASP A 95 18.92 -26.71 10.00
C ASP A 95 20.05 -27.75 9.87
N GLU A 96 21.07 -27.48 9.04
CA GLU A 96 22.29 -28.30 8.97
C GLU A 96 23.07 -28.29 10.30
N ASP A 97 23.14 -27.14 10.99
CA ASP A 97 23.81 -26.99 12.28
C ASP A 97 23.01 -27.63 13.43
N LEU A 98 21.68 -27.75 13.28
CA LEU A 98 20.81 -28.47 14.22
C LEU A 98 20.97 -30.00 14.12
N LEU A 99 21.27 -30.51 12.93
CA LEU A 99 21.40 -31.95 12.66
C LEU A 99 22.71 -32.55 13.17
N ASP A 100 23.74 -31.71 13.39
CA ASP A 100 25.08 -32.16 13.74
C ASP A 100 25.31 -32.42 15.25
N ASP A 101 24.29 -32.28 16.11
CA ASP A 101 24.32 -32.65 17.55
C ASP A 101 25.48 -31.97 18.33
N GLU A 102 26.09 -30.91 17.76
CA GLU A 102 27.15 -30.13 18.37
C GLU A 102 26.56 -28.94 19.14
N ASN A 103 27.03 -28.72 20.37
CA ASN A 103 26.56 -27.64 21.23
C ASN A 103 26.78 -26.27 20.54
N ILE A 104 25.70 -25.58 20.17
CA ILE A 104 25.77 -24.27 19.51
C ILE A 104 26.21 -23.20 20.52
N GLN A 105 27.31 -22.52 20.20
CA GLN A 105 27.86 -21.45 21.05
C GLN A 105 27.49 -20.07 20.49
N CYS A 106 27.02 -19.18 21.36
CA CYS A 106 26.78 -17.80 20.99
C CYS A 106 28.11 -17.12 20.57
N PRO A 107 28.22 -16.50 19.38
CA PRO A 107 29.46 -15.86 18.91
C PRO A 107 29.83 -14.60 19.71
N GLU A 108 28.87 -14.00 20.42
CA GLU A 108 29.10 -12.76 21.18
C GLU A 108 29.55 -13.04 22.64
N CYS A 109 28.93 -14.01 23.33
CA CYS A 109 29.28 -14.32 24.71
C CYS A 109 29.94 -15.69 24.94
N ASN A 110 30.03 -16.51 23.89
CA ASN A 110 30.63 -17.85 23.90
C ASN A 110 29.94 -18.84 24.86
N GLU A 111 28.70 -18.56 25.26
CA GLU A 111 27.86 -19.43 26.09
C GLU A 111 27.12 -20.44 25.20
N GLU A 112 26.92 -21.66 25.72
CA GLU A 112 26.16 -22.70 25.02
C GLU A 112 24.67 -22.37 25.04
N VAL A 113 24.03 -22.46 23.88
CA VAL A 113 22.60 -22.19 23.70
C VAL A 113 21.88 -23.53 23.55
N GLU A 114 21.01 -23.84 24.52
CA GLU A 114 20.15 -25.03 24.46
C GLU A 114 18.98 -24.77 23.50
N ILE A 115 18.80 -25.66 22.53
CA ILE A 115 17.72 -25.59 21.54
C ILE A 115 16.63 -26.56 21.98
N GLU A 116 15.52 -26.00 22.48
CA GLU A 116 14.35 -26.83 22.80
C GLU A 116 13.63 -27.19 21.49
N GLU A 117 13.81 -28.43 21.01
CA GLU A 117 12.93 -29.00 19.98
C GLU A 117 11.47 -28.92 20.46
N SER A 118 10.71 -27.96 19.96
CA SER A 118 9.26 -27.95 20.11
C SER A 118 8.68 -29.12 19.33
N LYS A 119 8.56 -30.28 19.98
CA LYS A 119 7.82 -31.44 19.46
C LYS A 119 6.38 -31.01 19.20
N GLU A 120 6.04 -30.82 17.93
CA GLU A 120 4.65 -30.70 17.49
C GLU A 120 3.86 -31.93 17.96
N ASN A 121 2.76 -31.69 18.67
CA ASN A 121 1.70 -32.68 18.91
C ASN A 121 0.58 -32.50 17.89
#